data_AF-A0A9D5FZJ8-F1
#
_entry.id   AF-A0A9D5FZJ8-F1
#
_cell.length_a   1.000
_cell.length_b   1.000
_cell.length_c   1.000
_cell.angle_alpha   90.00
_cell.angle_beta   90.00
_cell.angle_gamma   90.00
#
_symmetry.space_group_name_H-M   'P 1'
#
loop_
_entity.id
_entity.type
_entity.pdbx_description
1 polymer ?
#
loop_
_entity_poly.entity_id
_entity_poly.type
_entity_poly.pdbx_seq_one_letter_code
_entity_poly.pdbx_strand_id
1 'polypeptide(L)'
;MEAVAQESKKMPGNQWYLYLHYRKDTGQYFLMWRSYGARKHVHVSWDRMQGMLERMDESVRTHYAEVNLMAQLLNAKEKAARTALNLANGLLEGSEE
;
A
#
# COMPACT_ATOMS: atom_id res chain seq x y z
N MET A 1 5.72 -0.73 6.79
CA MET A 1 4.50 -0.28 6.07
C MET A 1 3.83 0.90 6.78
N GLU A 2 3.59 0.82 8.08
CA GLU A 2 2.95 1.89 8.87
C GLU A 2 3.62 3.26 8.72
N ALA A 3 4.95 3.32 8.82
CA ALA A 3 5.68 4.57 8.66
C ALA A 3 5.38 5.25 7.30
N VAL A 4 5.36 4.48 6.21
CA VAL A 4 5.03 4.98 4.86
C VAL A 4 3.57 5.44 4.79
N ALA A 5 2.63 4.69 5.39
CA ALA A 5 1.24 5.10 5.47
C ALA A 5 1.06 6.42 6.23
N GLN A 6 1.78 6.63 7.33
CA GLN A 6 1.70 7.89 8.08
C GLN A 6 2.39 9.04 7.35
N GLU A 7 3.55 8.80 6.75
CA GLU A 7 4.29 9.83 6.01
C GLU A 7 3.49 10.34 4.80
N SER A 8 2.79 9.44 4.09
CA SER A 8 1.95 9.79 2.94
C SER A 8 0.80 10.75 3.27
N LYS A 9 0.47 10.96 4.55
CA LYS A 9 -0.57 11.88 5.00
C LYS A 9 -0.06 13.28 5.28
N LYS A 10 1.26 13.48 5.39
CA LYS A 10 1.86 14.72 5.90
C LYS A 10 2.02 15.80 4.83
N MET A 11 1.94 15.44 3.54
CA MET A 11 2.08 16.44 2.48
C MET A 11 0.85 17.37 2.44
N PRO A 12 1.04 18.70 2.56
CA PRO A 12 -0.05 19.66 2.55
C PRO A 12 -0.83 19.62 1.23
N GLY A 13 -2.16 19.73 1.31
CA GLY A 13 -3.02 19.74 0.12
C GLY A 13 -3.23 18.36 -0.53
N ASN A 14 -2.79 17.28 0.12
CA ASN A 14 -2.92 15.93 -0.41
C ASN A 14 -4.36 15.54 -0.74
N GLN A 15 -4.54 15.05 -1.97
CA GLN A 15 -5.81 14.50 -2.45
C GLN A 15 -5.91 13.00 -2.14
N TRP A 16 -4.76 12.32 -2.00
CA TRP A 16 -4.69 10.90 -1.67
C TRP A 16 -3.63 10.61 -0.62
N TYR A 17 -3.78 9.47 0.05
CA TYR A 17 -2.81 8.93 1.00
C TYR A 17 -2.79 7.41 0.92
N LEU A 18 -1.74 6.80 1.46
CA LEU A 18 -1.68 5.34 1.62
C LEU A 18 -2.38 4.92 2.90
N TYR A 19 -3.33 4.00 2.74
CA TYR A 19 -4.01 3.30 3.80
C TYR A 19 -3.40 1.90 3.96
N LEU A 20 -3.06 1.54 5.21
CA LEU A 20 -2.63 0.19 5.55
C LEU A 20 -3.87 -0.68 5.81
N HIS A 21 -4.14 -1.61 4.89
CA HIS A 21 -5.22 -2.58 5.00
C HIS A 21 -4.70 -3.92 5.53
N TYR A 22 -5.52 -4.58 6.33
CA TYR A 22 -5.27 -5.94 6.82
C TYR A 22 -6.30 -6.91 6.24
N ARG A 23 -5.82 -7.89 5.47
CA ARG A 23 -6.64 -8.99 4.94
C ARG A 23 -6.70 -10.11 5.97
N LYS A 24 -7.87 -10.32 6.58
CA LYS A 24 -8.03 -11.34 7.64
C LYS A 24 -7.86 -12.77 7.13
N ASP A 25 -8.31 -13.05 5.91
CA ASP A 25 -8.29 -14.36 5.29
C ASP A 25 -6.88 -14.89 5.01
N THR A 26 -5.95 -14.01 4.65
CA THR A 26 -4.54 -14.37 4.37
C THR A 26 -3.58 -13.90 5.45
N GLY A 27 -4.07 -13.16 6.46
CA GLY A 27 -3.26 -12.48 7.45
C GLY A 27 -2.36 -11.38 6.90
N GLN A 28 -2.49 -11.01 5.62
CA GLN A 28 -1.58 -10.14 4.90
C GLN A 28 -1.88 -8.66 5.13
N TYR A 29 -0.83 -7.85 5.29
CA TYR A 29 -0.94 -6.38 5.22
C TYR A 29 -0.66 -5.85 3.81
N PHE A 30 -1.31 -4.76 3.42
CA PHE A 30 -0.96 -4.07 2.17
C PHE A 30 -1.33 -2.60 2.19
N LEU A 31 -0.52 -1.81 1.51
CA LEU A 31 -0.71 -0.39 1.30
C LEU A 31 -1.57 -0.17 0.05
N MET A 32 -2.61 0.65 0.17
CA MET A 32 -3.45 1.09 -0.95
C MET A 32 -3.69 2.59 -0.92
N TRP A 33 -3.78 3.19 -2.10
CA TRP A 33 -4.19 4.58 -2.22
C TRP A 33 -5.65 4.77 -1.83
N ARG A 34 -5.91 5.84 -1.09
CA ARG A 34 -7.23 6.21 -0.61
C ARG A 34 -7.41 7.73 -0.75
N SER A 35 -8.59 8.17 -1.15
CA SER A 35 -8.90 9.59 -1.30
C SER A 35 -9.15 10.28 0.05
N TYR A 36 -8.79 11.55 0.12
CA TYR A 36 -9.34 12.50 1.10
C TYR A 36 -10.71 13.00 0.60
N GLY A 37 -11.72 13.05 1.48
CA GLY A 37 -13.04 13.56 1.09
C GLY A 37 -14.06 13.59 2.21
N ALA A 38 -14.95 14.60 2.19
CA ALA A 38 -15.89 14.94 3.26
C ALA A 38 -17.02 13.92 3.52
N ARG A 39 -17.25 12.95 2.62
CA ARG A 39 -18.35 11.97 2.77
C ARG A 39 -17.95 10.51 2.66
N LYS A 40 -16.75 10.16 2.16
CA LYS A 40 -16.21 8.79 2.14
C LYS A 40 -14.76 8.76 1.66
N HIS A 41 -13.90 8.09 2.42
CA HIS A 41 -12.55 7.73 2.01
C HIS A 41 -12.60 6.48 1.12
N VAL A 42 -12.40 6.64 -0.19
CA VAL A 42 -12.56 5.59 -1.20
C VAL A 42 -11.19 5.08 -1.65
N HIS A 43 -11.05 3.76 -1.84
CA HIS A 43 -9.84 3.19 -2.43
C HIS A 43 -9.72 3.59 -3.90
N VAL A 44 -8.53 4.02 -4.31
CA VAL A 44 -8.25 4.46 -5.68
C VAL A 44 -7.05 3.67 -6.20
N SER A 45 -7.04 3.31 -7.49
CA SER A 45 -5.85 2.71 -8.10
C SER A 45 -4.88 3.80 -8.54
N TRP A 46 -3.59 3.45 -8.60
CA TRP A 46 -2.53 4.34 -9.11
C TRP A 46 -2.85 4.88 -10.51
N ASP A 47 -3.34 4.01 -11.41
CA ASP A 47 -3.69 4.37 -12.79
C ASP A 47 -4.81 5.42 -12.85
N ARG A 48 -5.79 5.34 -11.93
CA ARG A 48 -6.87 6.33 -11.84
C ARG A 48 -6.40 7.69 -11.34
N MET A 49 -5.24 7.76 -10.68
CA MET A 49 -4.65 9.01 -10.21
C MET A 49 -3.80 9.70 -11.29
N GLN A 50 -3.24 8.95 -12.25
CA GLN A 50 -2.26 9.47 -13.23
C GLN A 50 -2.73 10.75 -13.93
N GLY A 51 -3.94 10.74 -14.51
CA GLY A 51 -4.44 11.91 -15.25
C GLY A 51 -4.64 13.17 -14.40
N MET A 52 -4.76 13.04 -13.07
CA MET A 52 -4.77 14.19 -12.17
C MET A 52 -3.36 14.59 -11.75
N LEU A 53 -2.47 13.63 -11.48
CA LEU A 53 -1.07 13.87 -11.13
C LEU A 53 -0.31 14.60 -12.26
N GLU A 54 -0.64 14.33 -13.52
CA GLU A 54 -0.07 15.03 -14.68
C GLU A 54 -0.36 16.53 -14.67
N ARG A 55 -1.45 16.96 -14.04
CA ARG A 55 -1.87 18.37 -13.93
C ARG A 55 -1.35 19.05 -12.67
N MET A 56 -0.68 18.30 -11.79
CA MET A 56 -0.08 18.82 -10.56
C MET A 56 1.35 19.29 -10.83
N ASP A 57 1.85 20.12 -9.91
CA ASP A 57 3.24 20.54 -9.89
C ASP A 57 4.17 19.32 -9.86
N GLU A 58 5.32 19.46 -10.52
CA GLU A 58 6.29 18.38 -10.66
C GLU A 58 6.74 17.81 -9.31
N SER A 59 6.98 18.66 -8.32
CA SER A 59 7.36 18.22 -6.97
C SER A 59 6.31 17.32 -6.33
N VAL A 60 5.02 17.61 -6.53
CA VAL A 60 3.89 16.81 -6.04
C VAL A 60 3.84 15.48 -6.77
N ARG A 61 3.92 15.51 -8.10
CA ARG A 61 3.92 14.30 -8.93
C ARG A 61 5.08 13.36 -8.57
N THR A 62 6.28 13.89 -8.39
CA THR A 62 7.48 13.12 -7.99
C THR A 62 7.28 12.48 -6.62
N HIS A 63 6.78 13.24 -5.64
CA HIS A 63 6.48 12.70 -4.31
C HIS A 63 5.50 11.51 -4.37
N TYR A 64 4.38 11.65 -5.10
CA TYR A 64 3.42 10.55 -5.25
C TYR A 64 4.04 9.33 -5.94
N ALA A 65 4.90 9.52 -6.94
CA ALA A 65 5.58 8.44 -7.64
C ALA A 65 6.56 7.68 -6.73
N GLU A 66 7.36 8.40 -5.94
CA GLU A 66 8.28 7.82 -4.96
C GLU A 66 7.53 7.00 -3.90
N VAL A 67 6.47 7.59 -3.33
CA VAL A 67 5.63 6.92 -2.32
C VAL A 67 4.94 5.69 -2.91
N ASN A 68 4.48 5.76 -4.17
CA ASN A 68 3.88 4.61 -4.86
C ASN A 68 4.89 3.47 -5.04
N LEU A 69 6.12 3.80 -5.46
CA LEU A 69 7.18 2.80 -5.62
C LEU A 69 7.51 2.12 -4.27
N MET A 70 7.59 2.90 -3.18
CA MET A 70 7.78 2.35 -1.83
C MET A 70 6.64 1.42 -1.43
N ALA A 71 5.39 1.79 -1.74
CA ALA A 71 4.22 0.96 -1.45
C ALA A 71 4.26 -0.37 -2.22
N GLN A 72 4.58 -0.33 -3.52
CA GLN A 72 4.72 -1.52 -4.35
C GLN A 72 5.80 -2.46 -3.82
N LEU A 73 6.98 -1.92 -3.48
CA LEU A 73 8.09 -2.71 -2.92
C LEU A 73 7.70 -3.37 -1.59
N LEU A 74 7.08 -2.62 -0.68
CA LEU A 74 6.66 -3.16 0.62
C LEU A 74 5.57 -4.22 0.46
N ASN A 75 4.58 -3.99 -0.41
CA ASN A 75 3.53 -4.97 -0.68
C ASN A 75 4.09 -6.28 -1.25
N ALA A 76 5.07 -6.18 -2.15
CA ALA A 76 5.77 -7.35 -2.69
C ALA A 76 6.55 -8.11 -1.60
N LYS A 77 7.28 -7.40 -0.73
CA LYS A 77 8.01 -8.00 0.41
C LYS A 77 7.07 -8.73 1.38
N GLU A 78 5.95 -8.12 1.73
CA GLU A 78 4.95 -8.76 2.61
C GLU A 78 4.33 -10.00 1.96
N LYS A 79 4.01 -9.94 0.66
CA LYS A 79 3.52 -11.12 -0.07
C LYS A 79 4.54 -12.26 -0.06
N ALA A 80 5.82 -11.95 -0.30
CA ALA A 80 6.89 -12.93 -0.28
C ALA A 80 7.07 -13.54 1.13
N ALA A 81 7.10 -12.70 2.17
CA ALA A 81 7.20 -13.14 3.56
C ALA A 81 6.03 -14.05 3.96
N ARG A 82 4.80 -13.68 3.58
CA ARG A 82 3.61 -14.51 3.85
C ARG A 82 3.68 -15.86 3.15
N THR A 83 4.16 -15.88 1.91
CA THR A 83 4.34 -17.12 1.14
C THR A 83 5.35 -18.04 1.81
N ALA A 84 6.49 -17.49 2.26
CA ALA A 84 7.51 -18.24 2.97
C ALA A 84 7.00 -18.81 4.30
N LEU A 85 6.24 -18.01 5.08
CA LEU A 85 5.62 -18.45 6.32
C LEU A 85 4.63 -19.59 6.10
N ASN A 86 3.76 -19.47 5.09
CA ASN A 86 2.78 -20.51 4.78
C ASN A 86 3.46 -21.82 4.35
N LEU A 87 4.56 -21.73 3.58
CA LEU A 87 5.35 -22.89 3.20
C LEU A 87 6.00 -23.55 4.42
N ALA A 88 6.62 -22.76 5.31
CA ALA A 88 7.24 -23.27 6.53
C ALA A 88 6.23 -23.97 7.44
N ASN A 89 5.03 -23.38 7.61
CA ASN A 89 3.97 -24.00 8.39
C ASN A 89 3.51 -25.34 7.78
N GLY A 90 3.31 -25.40 6.47
CA GLY A 90 2.94 -26.65 5.80
C GLY A 90 4.01 -27.74 5.91
N LEU A 91 5.30 -27.37 5.94
CA LEU A 91 6.40 -28.33 6.18
C LEU A 91 6.41 -28.86 7.61
N LEU A 92 6.09 -28.02 8.60
CA LEU A 92 6.00 -28.44 10.00
C LEU A 92 4.81 -29.37 10.22
N GLU A 93 3.64 -29.02 9.69
CA GLU A 93 2.43 -29.84 9.76
C GLU A 93 2.58 -31.19 9.03
N GLY A 94 3.36 -31.24 7.95
CA GLY A 94 3.67 -32.48 7.22
C GLY A 94 4.83 -33.30 7.78
N SER A 95 5.48 -32.85 8.87
CA SER A 95 6.60 -33.57 9.52
C SER A 95 6.20 -34.36 10.77
N GLU A 96 4.89 -34.37 11.10
CA GLU A 96 4.31 -35.11 12.22
C GLU A 96 3.71 -36.49 11.84
N GLU A 97 3.92 -36.96 10.60
CA GLU A 97 3.61 -38.32 10.12
C GLU A 97 4.88 -39.19 9.97
#